data_AF-A0A2T0XBL8-F1
#
_entry.id   AF-A0A2T0XBL8-F1
#
_cell.length_a   1.000
_cell.length_b   1.000
_cell.length_c   1.000
_cell.angle_alpha   90.00
_cell.angle_beta   90.00
_cell.angle_gamma   90.00
#
_symmetry.space_group_name_H-M   'P 1'
#
loop_
_entity.id
_entity.type
_entity.pdbx_description
1 polymer ?
#
loop_
_entity_poly.entity_id
_entity_poly.type
_entity_poly.pdbx_seq_one_letter_code
_entity_poly.pdbx_strand_id
1 'polypeptide(L)'
;MKKLTAVLTLLLMSAATSATAATNQAISTEELVRVCEERPGSEQHTYCDAYGQGVYDTYLVTRHPKQAPSFICVVQPAPSRSEVMDRFIEWVKLNPVHHKAPAADSLLRFLSIRFPCETPAMAPDTPANKVRR
;
A
#
# COMPACT_ATOMS: atom_id res chain seq x y z
N MET A 1 17.26 18.86 61.64
CA MET A 1 16.78 19.58 60.44
C MET A 1 17.55 19.09 59.20
N LYS A 2 17.25 17.90 58.68
CA LYS A 2 17.94 17.33 57.49
C LYS A 2 17.17 16.17 56.85
N LYS A 3 15.86 16.15 57.04
CA LYS A 3 14.97 15.08 56.55
C LYS A 3 13.74 15.70 55.93
N LEU A 4 13.87 16.36 54.77
CA LEU A 4 12.71 16.86 54.01
C LEU A 4 12.97 17.13 52.53
N THR A 5 14.08 16.66 51.95
CA THR A 5 14.40 16.87 50.53
C THR A 5 14.55 15.55 49.78
N ALA A 6 13.58 14.65 49.91
CA ALA A 6 13.60 13.36 49.17
C ALA A 6 12.20 12.90 48.72
N VAL A 7 11.26 13.82 48.51
CA VAL A 7 9.90 13.48 48.06
C VAL A 7 9.40 14.52 47.06
N LEU A 8 10.06 14.64 45.90
CA LEU A 8 9.45 15.32 44.76
C LEU A 8 10.16 14.89 43.48
N THR A 9 9.40 14.33 42.52
CA THR A 9 9.77 13.93 41.13
C THR A 9 9.87 12.44 40.78
N LEU A 10 9.19 11.53 41.50
CA LEU A 10 8.89 10.17 41.00
C LEU A 10 7.56 10.04 40.24
N LEU A 11 7.10 11.13 39.60
CA LEU A 11 5.85 11.16 38.81
C LEU A 11 6.13 11.25 37.30
N LEU A 12 7.13 10.52 36.81
CA LEU A 12 7.20 10.15 35.40
C LEU A 12 6.13 9.08 35.18
N MET A 13 4.90 9.55 34.96
CA MET A 13 3.78 8.73 34.51
C MET A 13 4.23 7.94 33.28
N SER A 14 4.35 6.63 33.45
CA SER A 14 4.41 5.66 32.37
C SER A 14 3.16 5.83 31.51
N ALA A 15 3.27 6.61 30.43
CA ALA A 15 2.36 6.51 29.31
C ALA A 15 2.64 5.15 28.66
N ALA A 16 2.06 4.09 29.22
CA ALA A 16 1.97 2.82 28.52
C ALA A 16 1.01 3.06 27.34
N THR A 17 1.56 3.44 26.19
CA THR A 17 0.87 3.27 24.93
C THR A 17 0.54 1.79 24.84
N SER A 18 -0.74 1.46 24.95
CA SER A 18 -1.25 0.13 24.66
C SER A 18 -0.97 -0.14 23.19
N ALA A 19 0.22 -0.64 22.88
CA ALA A 19 0.53 -1.19 21.56
C ALA A 19 -0.43 -2.37 21.40
N THR A 20 -1.49 -2.19 20.60
CA THR A 20 -2.24 -3.33 20.07
C THR A 20 -1.21 -4.24 19.42
N ALA A 21 -1.07 -5.45 19.95
CA ALA A 21 -0.15 -6.43 19.42
C ALA A 21 -0.41 -6.54 17.92
N ALA A 22 0.61 -6.21 17.10
CA ALA A 22 0.51 -6.35 15.66
C ALA A 22 0.16 -7.81 15.39
N THR A 23 -1.06 -8.06 14.90
CA THR A 23 -1.41 -9.38 14.42
C THR A 23 -0.65 -9.58 13.12
N ASN A 24 -0.16 -10.79 12.85
CA ASN A 24 0.44 -11.15 11.55
C ASN A 24 -0.63 -11.24 10.44
N GLN A 25 -1.69 -10.44 10.53
CA GLN A 25 -2.80 -10.44 9.60
C GLN A 25 -2.63 -9.27 8.63
N ALA A 26 -2.91 -9.53 7.36
CA ALA A 26 -2.96 -8.47 6.36
C ALA A 26 -4.12 -7.52 6.67
N ILE A 27 -3.89 -6.22 6.52
CA ILE A 27 -4.93 -5.18 6.55
C ILE A 27 -6.02 -5.53 5.53
N SER A 28 -7.29 -5.38 5.92
CA SER A 28 -8.40 -5.62 5.00
C SER A 28 -8.55 -4.47 4.00
N THR A 29 -9.22 -4.74 2.88
CA THR A 29 -9.44 -3.74 1.84
C THR A 29 -10.28 -2.55 2.34
N GLU A 30 -11.33 -2.83 3.11
CA GLU A 30 -12.16 -1.79 3.74
C GLU A 30 -11.39 -0.97 4.77
N GLU A 31 -10.49 -1.59 5.52
CA GLU A 31 -9.67 -0.90 6.51
C GLU A 31 -8.67 0.04 5.83
N LEU A 32 -8.01 -0.42 4.76
CA LEU A 32 -7.13 0.44 3.97
C LEU A 32 -7.91 1.62 3.39
N VAL A 33 -9.05 1.39 2.74
CA VAL A 33 -9.84 2.47 2.13
C VAL A 33 -10.28 3.50 3.17
N ARG A 34 -10.70 3.08 4.36
CA ARG A 34 -11.05 4.00 5.45
C ARG A 34 -9.88 4.93 5.84
N VAL A 35 -8.64 4.44 5.79
CA VAL A 35 -7.44 5.27 6.01
C VAL A 35 -7.23 6.20 4.81
N CYS A 36 -7.46 5.72 3.59
CA CYS A 36 -7.17 6.46 2.36
C CYS A 36 -8.20 7.54 1.98
N GLU A 37 -9.38 7.56 2.59
CA GLU A 37 -10.42 8.56 2.29
C GLU A 37 -10.13 9.96 2.87
N GLU A 38 -9.01 10.14 3.56
CA GLU A 38 -8.60 11.44 4.07
C GLU A 38 -8.13 12.41 2.97
N ARG A 39 -8.05 13.71 3.31
CA ARG A 39 -7.77 14.77 2.34
C ARG A 39 -6.39 14.60 1.67
N PRO A 40 -6.27 14.93 0.37
CA PRO A 40 -4.97 15.01 -0.29
C PRO A 40 -3.97 15.87 0.49
N GLY A 41 -2.74 15.37 0.63
CA GLY A 41 -1.68 16.02 1.40
C GLY A 41 -1.67 15.70 2.91
N SER A 42 -2.60 14.87 3.41
CA SER A 42 -2.48 14.30 4.76
C SER A 42 -1.41 13.21 4.85
N GLU A 43 -1.01 12.88 6.08
CA GLU A 43 -0.12 11.74 6.34
C GLU A 43 -0.74 10.42 5.81
N GLN A 44 -2.06 10.29 5.94
CA GLN A 44 -2.84 9.13 5.54
C GLN A 44 -2.90 8.99 4.01
N HIS A 45 -3.03 10.10 3.29
CA HIS A 45 -2.91 10.09 1.83
C HIS A 45 -1.51 9.61 1.39
N THR A 46 -0.46 10.11 2.03
CA THR A 46 0.93 9.69 1.75
C THR A 46 1.14 8.21 2.08
N TYR A 47 0.56 7.73 3.18
CA TYR A 47 0.56 6.31 3.54
C TYR A 47 -0.09 5.46 2.45
N CYS A 48 -1.21 5.89 1.87
CA CYS A 48 -1.89 5.15 0.81
C CYS A 48 -1.10 5.08 -0.49
N ASP A 49 -0.48 6.19 -0.90
CA ASP A 49 0.43 6.20 -2.03
C ASP A 49 1.61 5.24 -1.82
N ALA A 50 2.20 5.26 -0.63
CA ALA A 50 3.32 4.39 -0.26
C ALA A 50 2.89 2.91 -0.18
N TYR A 51 1.72 2.62 0.39
CA TYR A 51 1.16 1.27 0.46
C TYR A 51 0.94 0.72 -0.95
N GLY A 52 0.30 1.50 -1.82
CA GLY A 52 0.02 1.08 -3.19
C GLY A 52 1.29 0.80 -3.99
N GLN A 53 2.29 1.69 -3.85
CA GLN A 53 3.60 1.50 -4.44
C GLN A 53 4.30 0.23 -3.90
N GLY A 54 4.28 0.02 -2.58
CA GLY A 54 4.92 -1.15 -1.95
C GLY A 54 4.32 -2.48 -2.40
N VAL A 55 3.00 -2.55 -2.57
CA VAL A 55 2.33 -3.74 -3.14
C VAL A 55 2.75 -3.97 -4.59
N TYR A 56 2.80 -2.92 -5.41
CA TYR A 56 3.21 -3.04 -6.81
C TYR A 56 4.69 -3.41 -6.97
N ASP A 57 5.58 -2.84 -6.16
CA ASP A 57 7.00 -3.18 -6.14
C ASP A 57 7.22 -4.62 -5.68
N THR A 58 6.48 -5.06 -4.65
CA THR A 58 6.50 -6.46 -4.20
C THR A 58 6.07 -7.39 -5.34
N TYR A 59 5.01 -7.03 -6.06
CA TYR A 59 4.59 -7.76 -7.25
C TYR A 59 5.73 -7.83 -8.29
N LEU A 60 6.38 -6.72 -8.63
CA LEU A 60 7.55 -6.67 -9.53
C LEU A 60 8.68 -7.61 -9.12
N VAL A 61 9.06 -7.64 -7.83
CA VAL A 61 10.25 -8.40 -7.40
C VAL A 61 9.99 -9.85 -7.02
N THR A 62 8.73 -10.23 -6.72
CA THR A 62 8.40 -11.59 -6.25
C THR A 62 7.86 -12.50 -7.34
N ARG A 63 7.41 -11.96 -8.48
CA ARG A 63 6.88 -12.78 -9.57
C ARG A 63 7.97 -13.60 -10.26
N HIS A 64 7.69 -14.86 -10.54
CA HIS A 64 8.59 -15.71 -11.30
C HIS A 64 8.33 -15.56 -12.81
N PRO A 65 9.28 -15.06 -13.62
CA PRO A 65 9.01 -14.64 -15.01
C PRO A 65 8.47 -15.77 -15.91
N LYS A 66 8.77 -17.03 -15.58
CA LYS A 66 8.29 -18.21 -16.34
C LYS A 66 7.05 -18.90 -15.76
N GLN A 67 6.79 -18.74 -14.46
CA GLN A 67 5.77 -19.53 -13.74
C GLN A 67 4.57 -18.66 -13.31
N ALA A 68 4.81 -17.36 -13.14
CA ALA A 68 3.82 -16.34 -12.84
C ALA A 68 4.10 -15.14 -13.76
N PRO A 69 3.75 -15.23 -15.06
CA PRO A 69 3.99 -14.16 -16.01
C PRO A 69 3.25 -12.88 -15.59
N SER A 70 3.74 -11.76 -16.12
CA SER A 70 3.16 -10.45 -15.87
C SER A 70 1.70 -10.39 -16.32
N PHE A 71 0.84 -9.90 -15.43
CA PHE A 71 -0.58 -9.66 -15.66
C PHE A 71 -0.97 -8.20 -15.35
N ILE A 72 -0.04 -7.40 -14.83
CA ILE A 72 -0.16 -5.93 -14.70
C ILE A 72 0.98 -5.31 -15.52
N CYS A 73 0.61 -4.47 -16.48
CA CYS A 73 1.51 -3.82 -17.43
C CYS A 73 1.28 -2.31 -17.45
N VAL A 74 2.09 -1.57 -16.68
CA VAL A 74 2.04 -0.10 -16.64
C VAL A 74 2.94 0.47 -17.74
N VAL A 75 2.35 1.09 -18.75
CA VAL A 75 3.06 1.76 -19.86
C VAL A 75 3.25 3.25 -19.57
N GLN A 76 4.36 3.83 -20.06
CA GLN A 76 4.66 5.26 -19.85
C GLN A 76 4.10 6.13 -20.99
N PRO A 77 3.59 7.34 -20.69
CA PRO A 77 3.50 7.95 -19.36
C PRO A 77 2.39 7.31 -18.50
N ALA A 78 2.73 6.92 -17.28
CA ALA A 78 1.78 6.36 -16.34
C ALA A 78 1.05 7.46 -15.56
N PRO A 79 -0.20 7.22 -15.12
CA PRO A 79 -0.85 8.08 -14.13
C PRO A 79 -0.01 8.23 -12.86
N SER A 80 -0.24 9.31 -12.11
CA SER A 80 0.39 9.47 -10.81
C SER A 80 -0.09 8.38 -9.82
N ARG A 81 0.73 8.06 -8.81
CA ARG A 81 0.34 7.09 -7.76
C ARG A 81 -0.96 7.48 -7.07
N SER A 82 -1.09 8.76 -6.74
CA SER A 82 -2.29 9.36 -6.15
C SER A 82 -3.51 9.15 -7.04
N GLU A 83 -3.39 9.42 -8.36
CA GLU A 83 -4.51 9.17 -9.29
C GLU A 83 -4.90 7.68 -9.33
N VAL A 84 -3.93 6.76 -9.30
CA VAL A 84 -4.22 5.32 -9.26
C VAL A 84 -4.92 4.92 -7.96
N MET A 85 -4.49 5.48 -6.82
CA MET A 85 -5.08 5.18 -5.51
C MET A 85 -6.48 5.77 -5.35
N ASP A 86 -6.74 6.98 -5.88
CA ASP A 86 -8.09 7.56 -5.93
C ASP A 86 -9.06 6.64 -6.69
N ARG A 87 -8.61 6.13 -7.84
CA ARG A 87 -9.39 5.17 -8.65
C ARG A 87 -9.58 3.83 -7.95
N PHE A 88 -8.60 3.38 -7.18
CA PHE A 88 -8.73 2.18 -6.36
C PHE A 88 -9.83 2.33 -5.30
N ILE A 89 -9.86 3.47 -4.60
CA ILE A 89 -10.91 3.78 -3.61
C ILE A 89 -12.30 3.78 -4.25
N GLU A 90 -12.46 4.42 -5.41
CA GLU A 90 -13.71 4.39 -6.18
C GLU A 90 -14.10 2.95 -6.58
N TRP A 91 -13.13 2.17 -7.06
CA TRP A 91 -13.36 0.78 -7.45
C TRP A 91 -13.81 -0.08 -6.26
N VAL A 92 -13.23 0.07 -5.08
CA VAL A 92 -13.63 -0.67 -3.87
C VAL A 92 -15.07 -0.36 -3.46
N LYS A 93 -15.53 0.89 -3.62
CA LYS A 93 -16.92 1.28 -3.35
C LYS A 93 -17.92 0.56 -4.25
N LEU A 94 -17.52 0.30 -5.49
CA LEU A 94 -18.34 -0.41 -6.48
C LEU A 94 -18.23 -1.94 -6.37
N ASN A 95 -17.24 -2.46 -5.63
CA ASN A 95 -16.95 -3.90 -5.54
C ASN A 95 -16.89 -4.39 -4.08
N PRO A 96 -18.01 -4.36 -3.33
CA PRO A 96 -18.04 -4.69 -1.90
C PRO A 96 -17.65 -6.14 -1.57
N VAL A 97 -17.67 -7.04 -2.57
CA VAL A 97 -17.21 -8.42 -2.42
C VAL A 97 -15.73 -8.53 -1.97
N HIS A 98 -14.93 -7.48 -2.21
CA HIS A 98 -13.50 -7.46 -1.86
C HIS A 98 -13.19 -6.82 -0.51
N HIS A 99 -14.17 -6.25 0.20
CA HIS A 99 -13.94 -5.48 1.43
C HIS A 99 -13.15 -6.23 2.50
N LYS A 100 -13.46 -7.52 2.70
CA LYS A 100 -12.80 -8.38 3.70
C LYS A 100 -11.53 -9.07 3.20
N ALA A 101 -11.20 -8.96 1.91
CA ALA A 101 -9.98 -9.53 1.36
C ALA A 101 -8.75 -8.72 1.81
N PRO A 102 -7.55 -9.33 1.85
CA PRO A 102 -6.30 -8.60 2.04
C PRO A 102 -6.20 -7.44 1.05
N ALA A 103 -5.89 -6.23 1.52
CA ALA A 103 -5.88 -5.05 0.66
C ALA A 103 -4.88 -5.17 -0.50
N ALA A 104 -3.74 -5.83 -0.28
CA ALA A 104 -2.77 -6.14 -1.32
C ALA A 104 -3.34 -7.01 -2.45
N ASP A 105 -4.18 -8.01 -2.14
CA ASP A 105 -4.83 -8.85 -3.16
C ASP A 105 -5.82 -8.02 -4.00
N SER A 106 -6.68 -7.26 -3.32
CA SER A 106 -7.65 -6.38 -3.98
C SER A 106 -6.98 -5.33 -4.84
N LEU A 107 -5.86 -4.76 -4.39
CA LEU A 107 -5.11 -3.77 -5.16
C LEU A 107 -4.47 -4.40 -6.42
N LEU A 108 -3.83 -5.57 -6.31
CA LEU A 108 -3.28 -6.25 -7.50
C LEU A 108 -4.38 -6.64 -8.49
N ARG A 109 -5.56 -7.02 -7.99
CA ARG A 109 -6.75 -7.29 -8.81
C ARG A 109 -7.27 -6.03 -9.51
N PHE A 110 -7.34 -4.91 -8.81
CA PHE A 110 -7.68 -3.63 -9.42
C PHE A 110 -6.67 -3.23 -10.50
N LEU A 111 -5.37 -3.34 -10.20
CA LEU A 111 -4.30 -3.01 -11.14
C LEU A 111 -4.31 -3.88 -12.39
N SER A 112 -4.69 -5.17 -12.28
CA SER A 112 -4.79 -6.05 -13.45
C SER A 112 -5.94 -5.69 -14.38
N ILE A 113 -7.03 -5.13 -13.84
CA ILE A 113 -8.15 -4.60 -14.61
C ILE A 113 -7.76 -3.25 -15.23
N ARG A 114 -7.07 -2.39 -14.47
CA ARG A 114 -6.70 -1.04 -14.90
C ARG A 114 -5.57 -1.00 -15.92
N PHE A 115 -4.64 -1.93 -15.82
CA PHE A 115 -3.40 -2.03 -16.61
C PHE A 115 -3.20 -3.47 -17.13
N PRO A 116 -4.13 -4.00 -17.94
CA PRO A 116 -4.01 -5.34 -18.47
C PRO A 116 -2.80 -5.46 -19.40
N CYS A 117 -2.13 -6.60 -19.40
CA CYS A 117 -1.08 -6.91 -20.37
C CYS A 117 -1.72 -7.40 -21.69
N GLU A 118 -1.61 -6.62 -22.77
CA GLU A 118 -2.13 -7.01 -24.09
C GLU A 118 -1.32 -8.16 -24.73
N THR A 119 0.00 -8.17 -24.51
CA THR A 119 0.90 -9.25 -24.92
C THR A 119 2.03 -9.41 -23.90
N PRO A 120 2.64 -10.61 -23.75
CA PRO A 120 3.77 -10.82 -22.83
C PRO A 120 4.97 -9.88 -23.07
N ALA A 121 5.12 -9.35 -24.29
CA ALA A 121 6.20 -8.44 -24.69
C ALA A 121 6.04 -6.99 -24.19
N MET A 122 4.92 -6.65 -23.54
CA MET A 122 4.72 -5.34 -22.90
C MET A 122 4.88 -5.40 -21.38
N ALA A 123 5.26 -6.57 -20.85
CA ALA A 123 5.62 -6.73 -19.46
C ALA A 123 6.83 -5.85 -19.09
N PRO A 124 6.90 -5.31 -17.85
CA PRO A 124 8.06 -4.57 -17.34
C PRO A 124 9.40 -5.32 -17.48
N ASP A 125 9.33 -6.65 -17.58
CA ASP A 125 10.48 -7.55 -17.74
C ASP A 125 10.92 -7.72 -19.20
N THR A 126 10.19 -7.15 -20.16
CA THR A 126 10.62 -7.13 -21.55
C THR A 126 11.74 -6.11 -21.67
N PRO A 127 12.91 -6.45 -22.26
CA PRO A 127 14.00 -5.52 -22.48
C PRO A 127 13.63 -4.49 -23.57
N ALA A 128 12.65 -3.65 -23.29
CA ALA A 128 12.21 -2.53 -24.12
C ALA A 128 13.00 -1.26 -23.78
N ASN A 129 14.31 -1.37 -23.56
CA ASN A 129 15.20 -0.21 -23.65
C ASN A 129 16.68 -0.63 -23.79
N LYS A 130 17.03 -1.18 -24.96
CA LYS A 130 18.42 -1.33 -25.40
C LYS A 130 18.75 -0.33 -26.51
N VAL A 131 18.12 0.84 -26.55
CA VAL A 131 18.45 1.92 -27.50
C VAL A 131 18.28 3.28 -26.82
N ARG A 132 19.25 3.63 -25.98
CA ARG A 132 19.77 5.00 -25.81
C ARG A 132 20.96 4.90 -24.86
N ARG A 133 22.10 4.49 -25.43
CA ARG A 133 23.42 4.86 -24.91
C ARG A 133 23.72 6.28 -25.36
#